data_AF-A0A1M5P2W5-F1
#
_entry.id   AF-A0A1M5P2W5-F1
#
_cell.length_a   1.000
_cell.length_b   1.000
_cell.length_c   1.000
_cell.angle_alpha   90.00
_cell.angle_beta   90.00
_cell.angle_gamma   90.00
#
_symmetry.space_group_name_H-M   'P 1'
#
loop_
_entity.id
_entity.type
_entity.pdbx_description
1 polymer ?
#
loop_
_entity_poly.entity_id
_entity_poly.type
_entity_poly.pdbx_seq_one_letter_code
_entity_poly.pdbx_strand_id
1 'polypeptide(L)'
;MRWEDHVSNDTMKMLDEVKKKHTKHQKLKRQKENYLLLFAFVVILLLAYLYYFFSNVNIVGNDVFAGLPLLIGNPIIFILLMICLFLFYQYTAIAKKEKKEKDKYKKIRSEAIDYLDTHYITPYSNIRDEISQTMEEKFKINLRYKND
;
A
#
# COMPACT_ATOMS: atom_id res chain seq x y z
N MET A 1 -17.19 31.05 -7.16
CA MET A 1 -15.91 31.44 -6.55
C MET A 1 -15.36 30.22 -5.85
N ARG A 2 -14.04 30.02 -5.82
CA ARG A 2 -13.46 28.85 -5.16
C ARG A 2 -13.31 29.14 -3.67
N TRP A 3 -13.61 28.18 -2.81
CA TRP A 3 -13.31 28.28 -1.37
C TRP A 3 -11.85 28.69 -1.08
N GLU A 4 -10.90 28.38 -1.98
CA GLU A 4 -9.48 28.74 -1.93
C GLU A 4 -9.26 30.25 -1.69
N ASP A 5 -10.16 31.11 -2.18
CA ASP A 5 -10.06 32.57 -2.04
C ASP A 5 -10.60 33.08 -0.69
N HIS A 6 -11.26 32.21 0.09
CA HIS A 6 -11.94 32.54 1.35
C HIS A 6 -11.33 31.87 2.59
N VAL A 7 -10.30 31.04 2.42
CA VAL A 7 -9.57 30.37 3.50
C VAL A 7 -8.27 31.07 3.85
N SER A 8 -7.84 30.94 5.10
CA SER A 8 -6.51 31.39 5.52
C SER A 8 -5.42 30.58 4.82
N ASN A 9 -4.25 31.19 4.64
CA ASN A 9 -3.07 30.51 4.11
C ASN A 9 -2.68 29.29 4.97
N ASP A 10 -2.94 29.35 6.28
CA ASP A 10 -2.69 28.24 7.20
C ASP A 10 -3.61 27.04 6.93
N THR A 11 -4.91 27.30 6.66
CA THR A 11 -5.86 26.26 6.25
C THR A 11 -5.42 25.61 4.94
N MET A 12 -4.94 26.41 3.98
CA MET A 12 -4.46 25.90 2.70
C MET A 12 -3.22 25.02 2.86
N LYS A 13 -2.24 25.45 3.67
CA LYS A 13 -1.05 24.65 4.00
C LYS A 13 -1.43 23.33 4.67
N MET A 14 -2.35 23.36 5.64
CA MET A 14 -2.81 22.16 6.32
C MET A 14 -3.45 21.15 5.35
N LEU A 15 -4.33 21.62 4.46
CA LEU A 15 -4.96 20.78 3.44
C LEU A 15 -3.93 20.21 2.44
N ASP A 16 -2.92 21.00 2.06
CA ASP A 16 -1.83 20.52 1.21
C ASP A 16 -0.95 19.48 1.90
N GLU A 17 -0.73 19.59 3.21
CA GLU A 17 -0.08 18.54 3.99
C GLU A 17 -0.91 17.25 3.98
N VAL A 18 -2.23 17.33 4.19
CA VAL A 18 -3.13 16.17 4.09
C VAL A 18 -3.01 15.52 2.71
N LYS A 19 -3.07 16.30 1.62
CA LYS A 19 -2.89 15.80 0.24
C LYS A 19 -1.55 15.11 0.06
N LYS A 20 -0.46 15.75 0.49
CA LYS A 20 0.91 15.21 0.37
C LYS A 20 1.05 13.87 1.08
N LYS A 21 0.48 13.76 2.28
CA LYS A 21 0.49 12.52 3.08
C LYS A 21 -0.35 11.43 2.44
N HIS A 22 -1.54 11.77 1.97
CA HIS A 22 -2.43 10.85 1.26
C HIS A 22 -1.75 10.26 0.01
N THR A 23 -1.20 11.11 -0.86
CA THR A 23 -0.50 10.68 -2.09
C THR A 23 0.69 9.79 -1.77
N LYS A 24 1.47 10.12 -0.74
CA LYS A 24 2.60 9.29 -0.32
C LYS A 24 2.16 7.93 0.20
N HIS A 25 1.11 7.87 1.01
CA HIS A 25 0.51 6.62 1.46
C HIS A 25 -0.01 5.79 0.28
N GLN A 26 -0.74 6.38 -0.67
CA GLN A 26 -1.22 5.68 -1.86
C GLN A 26 -0.08 5.12 -2.71
N LYS A 27 1.02 5.88 -2.89
CA LYS A 27 2.21 5.40 -3.61
C LYS A 27 2.82 4.17 -2.94
N LEU A 28 2.96 4.19 -1.61
CA LEU A 28 3.47 3.05 -0.85
C LEU A 28 2.52 1.86 -0.88
N LYS A 29 1.20 2.09 -0.80
CA LYS A 29 0.18 1.04 -0.94
C LYS A 29 0.28 0.35 -2.30
N ARG A 30 0.36 1.12 -3.39
CA ARG A 30 0.52 0.60 -4.75
C ARG A 30 1.84 -0.17 -4.92
N GLN A 31 2.94 0.35 -4.37
CA GLN A 31 4.21 -0.38 -4.37
C GLN A 31 4.11 -1.72 -3.64
N LYS A 32 3.49 -1.74 -2.45
CA LYS A 32 3.25 -2.97 -1.68
C LYS A 32 2.45 -3.99 -2.49
N GLU A 33 1.36 -3.55 -3.12
CA GLU A 33 0.51 -4.39 -3.98
C GLU A 33 1.29 -4.95 -5.18
N ASN A 34 2.10 -4.13 -5.84
CA ASN A 34 2.95 -4.56 -6.95
C ASN A 34 3.94 -5.66 -6.52
N TYR A 35 4.62 -5.50 -5.37
CA TYR A 35 5.53 -6.53 -4.86
C TYR A 35 4.80 -7.82 -4.48
N LEU A 36 3.59 -7.72 -3.94
CA LEU A 36 2.76 -8.90 -3.64
C LEU A 36 2.35 -9.65 -4.91
N LEU A 37 1.95 -8.93 -5.96
CA LEU A 37 1.61 -9.52 -7.26
C LEU A 37 2.81 -10.19 -7.91
N LEU A 38 3.98 -9.53 -7.91
CA LEU A 38 5.23 -10.11 -8.41
C LEU A 38 5.63 -11.35 -7.62
N PHE A 39 5.49 -11.32 -6.29
CA PHE A 39 5.76 -12.48 -5.44
C PHE A 39 4.83 -13.65 -5.79
N ALA A 40 3.52 -13.40 -5.89
CA ALA A 40 2.54 -14.42 -6.27
C ALA A 40 2.84 -15.03 -7.66
N PHE A 41 3.23 -14.19 -8.62
CA PHE A 41 3.63 -14.64 -9.95
C PHE A 41 4.85 -15.56 -9.92
N VAL A 42 5.90 -15.20 -9.18
CA VAL A 42 7.11 -16.03 -9.05
C VAL A 42 6.81 -17.34 -8.32
N VAL A 43 5.94 -17.33 -7.32
CA VAL A 43 5.48 -18.55 -6.63
C VAL A 43 4.75 -19.49 -7.60
N ILE A 44 3.87 -18.95 -8.46
CA ILE A 44 3.19 -19.74 -9.49
C ILE A 44 4.21 -20.35 -10.47
N LEU A 45 5.21 -19.58 -10.92
CA LEU A 45 6.27 -20.09 -11.78
C LEU A 45 7.10 -21.19 -11.11
N LEU A 46 7.42 -21.03 -9.82
CA LEU A 46 8.11 -22.04 -9.03
C LEU A 46 7.28 -23.33 -8.96
N LEU A 47 5.99 -23.24 -8.66
CA LEU A 47 5.09 -24.41 -8.62
C LEU A 47 4.98 -25.09 -9.98
N ALA A 48 4.87 -24.33 -11.07
CA ALA A 48 4.85 -24.87 -12.43
C ALA A 48 6.16 -25.58 -12.79
N TYR A 49 7.30 -24.98 -12.42
CA TYR A 49 8.62 -25.60 -12.63
C TYR A 49 8.79 -26.88 -11.80
N LEU A 50 8.36 -26.86 -10.54
CA LEU A 50 8.39 -28.05 -9.68
C LEU A 50 7.52 -29.16 -10.26
N TYR A 51 6.31 -28.85 -10.71
CA TYR A 51 5.43 -29.81 -11.37
C TYR A 51 6.09 -30.42 -12.61
N TYR A 52 6.67 -29.58 -13.48
CA TYR A 52 7.42 -30.05 -14.65
C TYR A 52 8.61 -30.93 -14.26
N PHE A 53 9.41 -30.50 -13.28
CA PHE A 53 10.58 -31.23 -12.82
C PHE A 53 10.21 -32.61 -12.28
N PHE A 54 9.24 -32.68 -11.37
CA PHE A 54 8.77 -33.94 -10.79
C PHE A 54 8.08 -34.85 -11.81
N SER A 55 7.45 -34.30 -12.85
CA SER A 55 6.84 -35.11 -13.92
C SER A 55 7.87 -35.75 -14.85
N ASN A 56 9.08 -35.19 -14.95
CA ASN A 56 10.14 -35.67 -15.84
C ASN A 56 11.24 -36.45 -15.12
N VAL A 57 11.36 -36.31 -13.80
CA VAL A 57 12.28 -37.10 -12.99
C VAL A 57 11.60 -38.42 -12.65
N ASN A 58 12.14 -39.53 -13.17
CA ASN A 58 11.76 -40.87 -12.75
C ASN A 58 12.25 -41.10 -11.32
N ILE A 59 11.48 -40.67 -10.33
CA ILE A 59 11.74 -41.01 -8.93
C ILE A 59 11.37 -42.48 -8.77
N VAL A 60 12.37 -43.34 -8.85
CA VAL A 60 12.22 -44.78 -8.59
C VAL A 60 12.09 -44.97 -7.08
N GLY A 61 10.85 -45.00 -6.60
CA GLY A 61 10.51 -45.31 -5.20
C GLY A 61 9.55 -44.32 -4.55
N ASN A 62 8.75 -44.80 -3.58
CA ASN A 62 7.80 -44.01 -2.78
C ASN A 62 8.47 -43.09 -1.75
N ASP A 63 9.79 -42.90 -1.80
CA ASP A 63 10.52 -42.10 -0.83
C ASP A 63 10.57 -40.63 -1.27
N VAL A 64 9.69 -39.83 -0.67
CA VAL A 64 9.61 -38.38 -0.88
C VAL A 64 10.93 -37.67 -0.52
N PHE A 65 11.73 -38.23 0.40
CA PHE A 65 13.00 -37.65 0.81
C PHE A 65 14.11 -37.89 -0.23
N ALA A 66 13.99 -38.90 -1.10
CA ALA A 66 14.95 -39.14 -2.19
C ALA A 66 14.96 -38.00 -3.23
N GLY A 67 13.90 -37.19 -3.31
CA GLY A 67 13.81 -36.01 -4.18
C GLY A 67 14.46 -34.74 -3.63
N LEU A 68 14.77 -34.66 -2.33
CA LEU A 68 15.34 -33.45 -1.71
C LEU A 68 16.74 -33.10 -2.23
N PRO A 69 17.69 -34.04 -2.41
CA PRO A 69 18.98 -33.72 -2.99
C PRO A 69 18.87 -33.18 -4.42
N LEU A 70 17.91 -33.67 -5.20
CA LEU A 70 17.63 -33.24 -6.57
C LEU A 70 17.03 -31.83 -6.62
N LEU A 71 16.21 -31.47 -5.62
CA LEU A 71 15.69 -30.10 -5.43
C LEU A 71 16.81 -29.12 -5.05
N ILE A 72 17.66 -29.48 -4.09
CA ILE A 72 18.74 -28.62 -3.57
C ILE A 72 19.85 -28.44 -4.61
N GLY A 73 20.13 -29.48 -5.41
CA GLY A 73 21.12 -29.44 -6.48
C GLY A 73 20.68 -28.67 -7.73
N ASN A 74 19.41 -28.27 -7.83
CA ASN A 74 18.91 -27.58 -9.01
C ASN A 74 19.09 -26.05 -8.89
N PRO A 75 19.97 -25.43 -9.70
CA PRO A 75 20.24 -24.00 -9.60
C PRO A 75 19.03 -23.12 -9.94
N ILE A 76 18.11 -23.61 -10.78
CA ILE A 76 16.90 -22.86 -11.17
C ILE A 76 15.95 -22.73 -9.97
N ILE A 77 15.72 -23.83 -9.24
CA ILE A 77 14.89 -23.81 -8.03
C ILE A 77 15.51 -22.88 -6.98
N PHE A 78 16.83 -22.96 -6.78
CA PHE A 78 17.54 -22.09 -5.85
C PHE A 78 17.39 -20.61 -6.21
N ILE A 79 17.56 -20.25 -7.49
CA ILE A 79 17.37 -18.88 -7.97
C ILE A 79 15.93 -18.39 -7.74
N LEU A 80 14.93 -19.21 -8.07
CA LEU A 80 13.53 -18.87 -7.86
C LEU A 80 13.20 -18.66 -6.37
N LEU A 81 13.74 -19.51 -5.48
CA LEU A 81 13.60 -19.34 -4.03
C LEU A 81 14.25 -18.05 -3.54
N MET A 82 15.45 -17.71 -4.03
CA MET A 82 16.12 -16.46 -3.70
C MET A 82 15.33 -15.23 -4.16
N ILE A 83 14.72 -15.27 -5.35
CA ILE A 83 13.83 -14.22 -5.84
C ILE A 83 12.58 -14.11 -4.96
N CYS A 84 11.96 -15.23 -4.58
CA CYS A 84 10.83 -15.25 -3.65
C CYS A 84 11.17 -14.58 -2.31
N LEU A 85 12.31 -14.97 -1.71
CA LEU A 85 12.78 -14.39 -0.44
C LEU A 85 13.03 -12.88 -0.57
N PHE A 86 13.67 -12.45 -1.66
CA PHE A 86 13.93 -11.04 -1.92
C PHE A 86 12.63 -10.24 -2.07
N LEU A 87 11.67 -10.72 -2.87
CA LEU A 87 10.39 -10.06 -3.09
C LEU A 87 9.57 -9.98 -1.79
N PHE A 88 9.56 -11.07 -1.01
CA PHE A 88 8.91 -11.09 0.30
C PHE A 88 9.55 -10.10 1.27
N TYR A 89 10.89 -10.02 1.31
CA TYR A 89 11.60 -9.03 2.10
C TYR A 89 11.23 -7.60 1.69
N GLN A 90 11.20 -7.28 0.39
CA GLN A 90 10.79 -5.96 -0.10
C GLN A 90 9.33 -5.65 0.26
N TYR A 91 8.43 -6.62 0.10
CA TYR A 91 7.03 -6.49 0.52
C TYR A 91 6.92 -6.11 2.00
N THR A 92 7.60 -6.83 2.89
CA THR A 92 7.55 -6.55 4.34
C THR A 92 8.16 -5.19 4.69
N ALA A 93 9.26 -4.79 4.04
CA ALA A 93 9.89 -3.49 4.24
C ALA A 93 8.96 -2.34 3.82
N ILE A 94 8.28 -2.47 2.69
CA ILE A 94 7.33 -1.46 2.21
C ILE A 94 6.05 -1.47 3.04
N ALA A 95 5.54 -2.63 3.45
CA ALA A 95 4.38 -2.73 4.34
C ALA A 95 4.62 -1.98 5.67
N LYS A 96 5.82 -2.09 6.25
CA LYS A 96 6.21 -1.31 7.44
C LYS A 96 6.22 0.19 7.16
N LYS A 97 6.75 0.64 6.02
CA LYS A 97 6.76 2.07 5.62
C LYS A 97 5.34 2.59 5.35
N GLU A 98 4.52 1.80 4.67
CA GLU A 98 3.13 2.11 4.34
C GLU A 98 2.30 2.29 5.61
N LYS A 99 2.41 1.37 6.58
CA LYS A 99 1.75 1.49 7.89
C LYS A 99 2.13 2.79 8.59
N LYS A 100 3.43 3.09 8.67
CA LYS A 100 3.91 4.35 9.29
C LYS A 100 3.35 5.59 8.60
N GLU A 101 3.27 5.61 7.27
CA GLU A 101 2.73 6.77 6.56
C GLU A 101 1.20 6.83 6.64
N LYS A 102 0.52 5.68 6.72
CA LYS A 102 -0.92 5.59 6.98
C LYS A 102 -1.27 6.23 8.32
N ASP A 103 -0.50 5.91 9.36
CA ASP A 103 -0.71 6.47 10.71
C ASP A 103 -0.48 7.99 10.72
N LYS A 104 0.57 8.47 10.03
CA LYS A 104 0.83 9.91 9.84
C LYS A 104 -0.29 10.62 9.08
N TYR A 105 -0.80 9.99 8.01
CA TYR A 105 -1.94 10.51 7.25
C TYR A 105 -3.19 10.59 8.10
N LYS A 106 -3.53 9.53 8.85
CA LYS A 106 -4.68 9.51 9.77
C LYS A 106 -4.60 10.63 10.80
N LYS A 107 -3.42 10.84 11.39
CA LYS A 107 -3.18 11.90 12.37
C LYS A 107 -3.45 13.30 11.78
N ILE A 108 -2.77 13.66 10.70
CA ILE A 108 -2.91 14.99 10.07
C ILE A 108 -4.33 15.18 9.52
N ARG A 109 -4.95 14.13 8.99
CA ARG A 109 -6.36 14.17 8.58
C ARG A 109 -7.28 14.46 9.76
N SER A 110 -7.08 13.82 10.91
CA SER A 110 -7.88 14.08 12.11
C SER A 110 -7.70 15.52 12.59
N GLU A 111 -6.46 16.01 12.63
CA GLU A 111 -6.14 17.40 13.00
C GLU A 111 -6.83 18.39 12.05
N ALA A 112 -6.85 18.09 10.75
CA ALA A 112 -7.54 18.91 9.76
C ALA A 112 -9.06 18.93 9.94
N ILE A 113 -9.66 17.78 10.29
CA ILE A 113 -11.10 17.71 10.61
C ILE A 113 -11.39 18.54 11.87
N ASP A 114 -10.60 18.38 12.94
CA ASP A 114 -10.78 19.13 14.18
C ASP A 114 -10.64 20.65 13.96
N TYR A 115 -9.65 21.06 13.15
CA TYR A 115 -9.47 22.46 12.79
C TYR A 115 -10.66 22.99 12.01
N LEU A 116 -11.10 22.28 10.96
CA LEU A 116 -12.25 22.71 10.17
C LEU A 116 -13.54 22.77 11.00
N ASP A 117 -13.74 21.80 11.90
CA ASP A 117 -14.88 21.74 12.80
C ASP A 117 -14.88 22.86 13.82
N THR A 118 -13.72 23.40 14.19
CA THR A 118 -13.58 24.48 15.18
C THR A 118 -13.60 25.87 14.53
N HIS A 119 -12.90 26.05 13.40
CA HIS A 119 -12.73 27.36 12.76
C HIS A 119 -13.89 27.75 11.84
N TYR A 120 -14.59 26.77 11.28
CA TYR A 120 -15.68 26.99 10.31
C TYR A 120 -17.05 26.62 10.89
N ILE A 121 -17.22 26.85 12.20
CA ILE A 121 -18.54 26.87 12.85
C ILE A 121 -19.31 28.09 12.33
N THR A 122 -20.63 27.96 12.18
CA THR A 122 -21.61 29.00 11.77
C THR A 122 -21.13 30.43 12.06
N PRO A 123 -21.06 31.34 11.06
CA PRO A 123 -21.73 31.31 9.75
C PRO A 123 -20.92 30.72 8.57
N TYR A 124 -19.70 30.21 8.77
CA TYR A 124 -18.83 29.77 7.67
C TYR A 124 -18.92 28.28 7.29
N SER A 125 -20.01 27.60 7.67
CA SER A 125 -20.21 26.17 7.43
C SER A 125 -20.18 25.79 5.95
N ASN A 126 -20.65 26.68 5.07
CA ASN A 126 -20.66 26.45 3.62
C ASN A 126 -19.24 26.28 3.05
N ILE A 127 -18.24 26.96 3.62
CA ILE A 127 -16.83 26.86 3.20
C ILE A 127 -16.28 25.48 3.59
N ARG A 128 -16.61 24.98 4.78
CA ARG A 128 -16.23 23.62 5.22
C ARG A 128 -16.83 22.53 4.32
N ASP A 129 -18.08 22.69 3.92
CA ASP A 129 -18.76 21.75 3.03
C ASP A 129 -18.11 21.74 1.64
N GLU A 130 -17.79 22.91 1.09
CA GLU A 130 -17.11 23.04 -0.21
C GLU A 130 -15.69 22.45 -0.18
N ILE A 131 -14.93 22.67 0.90
CA ILE A 131 -13.62 22.04 1.13
C ILE A 131 -13.76 20.52 1.17
N SER A 132 -14.70 20.03 1.98
CA SER A 132 -14.92 18.60 2.17
C SER A 132 -15.33 17.91 0.87
N GLN A 133 -16.24 18.52 0.11
CA GLN A 133 -16.66 18.04 -1.21
C GLN A 133 -15.50 18.06 -2.21
N THR A 134 -14.73 19.15 -2.26
CA THR A 134 -13.58 19.25 -3.18
C THR A 134 -12.53 18.18 -2.88
N MET A 135 -12.23 17.94 -1.60
CA MET A 135 -11.26 16.95 -1.15
C MET A 135 -11.71 15.52 -1.45
N GLU A 136 -13.00 15.24 -1.32
CA GLU A 136 -13.59 13.95 -1.63
C GLU A 136 -13.66 13.69 -3.15
N GLU A 137 -14.13 14.66 -3.94
CA GLU A 137 -14.30 14.49 -5.38
C GLU A 137 -12.97 14.40 -6.11
N LYS A 138 -12.06 15.35 -5.88
CA LYS A 138 -10.79 15.48 -6.63
C LYS A 138 -9.69 14.59 -6.08
N PHE A 139 -9.60 14.46 -4.76
CA PHE A 139 -8.47 13.79 -4.11
C PHE A 139 -8.85 12.47 -3.45
N LYS A 140 -10.15 12.11 -3.42
CA LYS A 140 -10.66 10.93 -2.72
C LYS A 140 -10.31 10.92 -1.23
N ILE A 141 -10.23 12.11 -0.63
CA ILE A 141 -9.95 12.32 0.79
C ILE A 141 -11.25 12.78 1.46
N ASN A 142 -11.82 11.93 2.31
CA ASN A 142 -12.99 12.31 3.09
C ASN A 142 -12.55 13.17 4.29
N LEU A 143 -13.08 14.38 4.43
CA LEU A 143 -12.87 15.26 5.61
C LEU A 143 -14.15 15.49 6.43
N ARG A 144 -15.25 14.79 6.11
CA ARG A 144 -16.53 14.97 6.80
C ARG A 144 -16.57 14.29 8.17
N TYR A 145 -15.90 13.15 8.29
CA TYR A 145 -15.96 12.31 9.49
C TYR A 145 -14.61 11.68 9.84
N LYS A 146 -14.34 11.55 11.14
CA LYS A 146 -13.26 10.71 11.65
C LYS A 146 -13.70 9.24 11.58
N ASN A 147 -13.47 8.60 10.44
CA ASN A 147 -13.50 7.14 10.38
C ASN A 147 -12.16 6.61 10.89
N ASP A 148 -12.23 5.82 11.96
CA ASP A 148 -11.10 5.09 12.55
C ASP A 148 -10.45 4.09 11.60
#